data_AF-A0A9D3YNQ8-F1
#
_entry.id   AF-A0A9D3YNQ8-F1
#
_cell.length_a   1.000
_cell.length_b   1.000
_cell.length_c   1.000
_cell.angle_alpha   90.00
_cell.angle_beta   90.00
_cell.angle_gamma   90.00
#
_symmetry.space_group_name_H-M   'P 1'
#
loop_
_entity.id
_entity.type
_entity.pdbx_description
1 polymer ?
#
loop_
_entity_poly.entity_id
_entity_poly.type
_entity_poly.pdbx_seq_one_letter_code
_entity_poly.pdbx_strand_id
1 'polypeptide(L)'
;MATFSQATIEKGNDWVQYFLCSACEDEKLVESADFYCESCVKFYCQKCIHLHSQLFKKHSTHGRNDMKKWPVVKKVEDFLL
;
A
#
# COMPACT_ATOMS: atom_id res chain seq x y z
N MET A 1 -27.38 -25.16 14.14
CA MET A 1 -26.69 -25.59 12.90
C MET A 1 -26.20 -24.32 12.22
N ALA A 2 -24.90 -24.27 11.88
CA ALA A 2 -24.17 -23.04 11.55
C ALA A 2 -24.61 -22.41 10.22
N THR A 3 -24.91 -21.12 10.23
CA THR A 3 -25.09 -20.28 9.05
C THR A 3 -23.72 -19.87 8.52
N PHE A 4 -23.30 -20.50 7.43
CA PHE A 4 -22.13 -20.10 6.64
C PHE A 4 -22.52 -18.88 5.78
N SER A 5 -22.09 -17.68 6.18
CA SER A 5 -22.16 -16.50 5.33
C SER A 5 -21.01 -16.55 4.31
N GLN A 6 -21.33 -16.90 3.06
CA GLN A 6 -20.41 -16.77 1.94
C GLN A 6 -20.14 -15.28 1.69
N ALA A 7 -18.92 -14.84 1.96
CA ALA A 7 -18.44 -13.52 1.53
C ALA A 7 -18.24 -13.58 0.01
N THR A 8 -19.13 -12.92 -0.73
CA THR A 8 -19.01 -12.69 -2.17
C THR A 8 -17.82 -11.78 -2.41
N ILE A 9 -16.72 -12.31 -2.97
CA ILE A 9 -15.63 -11.48 -3.48
C ILE A 9 -16.10 -10.91 -4.82
N GLU A 10 -16.66 -9.70 -4.79
CA GLU A 10 -16.93 -8.93 -5.99
C GLU A 10 -15.59 -8.57 -6.64
N LYS A 11 -15.27 -9.24 -7.76
CA LYS A 11 -14.19 -8.85 -8.67
C LYS A 11 -14.55 -7.52 -9.33
N GLY A 12 -14.31 -6.43 -8.60
CA GLY A 12 -14.27 -5.09 -9.17
C GLY A 12 -13.10 -4.98 -10.13
N ASN A 13 -13.41 -4.75 -11.40
CA ASN A 13 -12.46 -4.51 -12.48
C ASN A 13 -11.90 -3.09 -12.34
N ASP A 14 -11.04 -2.89 -11.34
CA ASP A 14 -10.43 -1.60 -11.06
C ASP A 14 -8.92 -1.73 -11.22
N TRP A 15 -8.36 -0.99 -12.16
CA TRP A 15 -6.91 -0.86 -12.35
C TRP A 15 -6.30 -0.03 -11.21
N VAL A 16 -6.84 -0.09 -9.99
CA VAL A 16 -6.16 0.36 -8.79
C VAL A 16 -4.90 -0.49 -8.69
N GLN A 17 -3.76 0.13 -8.94
CA GLN A 17 -2.51 -0.40 -8.42
C GLN A 17 -2.64 -0.37 -6.90
N TYR A 18 -3.06 -1.48 -6.32
CA TYR A 18 -3.19 -1.63 -4.87
C TYR A 18 -1.79 -1.66 -4.28
N PHE A 19 -1.35 -0.53 -3.76
CA PHE A 19 -0.18 -0.49 -2.89
C PHE A 19 -0.56 -1.18 -1.59
N LEU A 20 0.15 -2.25 -1.24
CA LEU A 20 -0.08 -2.98 0.01
C LEU A 20 0.93 -2.55 1.06
N CYS A 21 0.47 -2.46 2.32
CA CYS A 21 1.38 -2.18 3.43
C CYS A 21 2.35 -3.35 3.61
N SER A 22 3.65 -3.11 3.44
CA SER A 22 4.68 -4.13 3.57
C SER A 22 4.69 -4.76 4.97
N ALA A 23 4.42 -3.96 6.02
CA ALA A 23 4.35 -4.47 7.38
C ALA A 23 3.11 -5.36 7.63
N CYS A 24 1.97 -5.03 7.02
CA CYS A 24 0.77 -5.85 7.14
C CYS A 24 0.90 -7.13 6.29
N GLU A 25 1.56 -7.06 5.14
CA GLU A 25 1.83 -8.21 4.28
C GLU A 25 2.63 -9.30 5.01
N ASP A 26 3.65 -8.92 5.79
CA ASP A 26 4.42 -9.83 6.66
C ASP A 26 3.50 -10.56 7.67
N GLU A 27 2.45 -9.90 8.15
CA GLU A 27 1.45 -10.48 9.07
C GLU A 27 0.29 -11.20 8.37
N LYS A 28 0.36 -11.36 7.04
CA LYS A 28 -0.74 -11.89 6.19
C LYS A 28 -2.02 -11.06 6.24
N LEU A 29 -1.91 -9.78 6.60
CA LEU A 29 -2.98 -8.80 6.57
C LEU A 29 -2.88 -8.01 5.25
N VAL A 30 -3.96 -8.02 4.46
CA VAL A 30 -4.03 -7.25 3.21
C VAL A 30 -4.65 -5.88 3.52
N GLU A 31 -3.85 -4.94 3.99
CA GLU A 31 -4.24 -3.53 4.13
C GLU A 31 -3.63 -2.68 3.01
N SER A 32 -4.42 -1.75 2.47
CA SER A 32 -3.94 -0.75 1.52
C SER A 32 -2.97 0.22 2.19
N ALA A 33 -1.88 0.52 1.49
CA ALA A 33 -0.93 1.54 1.88
C ALA A 33 -1.37 2.93 1.41
N ASP A 34 -1.19 3.90 2.28
CA ASP A 34 -1.46 5.32 2.02
C ASP A 34 -0.19 6.17 2.03
N PHE A 35 0.92 5.56 2.46
CA PHE A 35 2.21 6.20 2.64
C PHE A 35 3.33 5.32 2.08
N TYR A 36 4.34 5.97 1.53
CA TYR A 36 5.56 5.37 1.04
C TYR A 36 6.75 5.97 1.79
N CYS A 37 7.66 5.15 2.27
CA CYS A 37 8.92 5.60 2.85
C CYS A 37 10.02 5.47 1.80
N GLU A 38 10.62 6.57 1.38
CA GLU A 38 11.72 6.56 0.41
C GLU A 38 12.97 5.89 1.00
N SER A 39 13.25 6.15 2.28
CA SER A 39 14.42 5.59 2.97
C SER A 39 14.35 4.07 3.15
N CYS A 40 13.15 3.52 3.33
CA CYS A 40 12.95 2.08 3.47
C CYS A 40 12.56 1.39 2.16
N VAL A 41 12.19 2.16 1.13
CA VAL A 41 11.61 1.66 -0.13
C VAL A 41 10.42 0.73 0.15
N LYS A 42 9.57 1.09 1.13
CA LYS A 42 8.44 0.28 1.61
C LYS A 42 7.16 1.10 1.67
N PHE A 43 6.04 0.42 1.49
CA PHE A 43 4.71 0.99 1.56
C PHE A 43 4.09 0.70 2.93
N TYR A 44 3.34 1.65 3.47
CA TYR A 44 2.76 1.58 4.80
C TYR A 44 1.32 2.11 4.81
N CYS A 45 0.44 1.43 5.54
CA CYS A 45 -0.88 1.94 5.89
C CYS A 45 -0.76 3.03 6.97
N GLN A 46 -1.87 3.72 7.25
CA GLN A 46 -1.91 4.78 8.27
C GLN A 46 -1.47 4.33 9.68
N LYS A 47 -1.71 3.06 10.05
CA LYS A 47 -1.29 2.52 11.35
C LYS A 47 0.22 2.29 11.39
N CYS A 48 0.74 1.59 10.39
CA CYS A 48 2.15 1.24 10.33
C CYS A 48 3.04 2.47 10.11
N ILE A 49 2.58 3.48 9.37
CA ILE A 49 3.35 4.72 9.19
C ILE A 49 3.49 5.51 10.49
N HIS A 50 2.48 5.47 11.38
CA HIS A 50 2.54 6.15 12.67
C HIS A 50 3.63 5.52 13.55
N LEU A 51 3.66 4.18 13.63
CA LEU A 51 4.72 3.46 14.32
C LEU A 51 6.09 3.71 13.66
N HIS A 52 6.15 3.62 12.34
CA HIS A 52 7.39 3.85 11.58
C HIS A 52 7.94 5.27 11.80
N SER A 53 7.09 6.30 11.82
CA SER A 53 7.53 7.68 12.04
C SER A 53 7.98 7.95 13.48
N GLN A 54 7.47 7.20 14.46
CA GLN A 54 7.99 7.23 15.83
C GLN A 54 9.39 6.59 15.94
N LEU A 55 9.59 5.44 15.29
CA LEU A 55 10.86 4.71 15.30
C LEU A 55 11.93 5.38 14.42
N PHE A 56 11.53 5.91 13.27
CA PHE A 56 12.40 6.44 12.23
C PHE A 56 12.05 7.89 11.88
N LYS A 57 12.26 8.80 12.84
CA LYS A 57 11.97 10.24 12.70
C LYS A 57 12.72 10.95 11.57
N LYS A 58 13.79 10.34 11.04
CA LYS A 58 14.62 10.89 9.96
C LYS A 58 14.20 10.42 8.57
N HIS A 59 13.29 9.45 8.47
CA HIS A 59 12.89 8.91 7.18
C HIS A 59 11.90 9.85 6.48
N SER A 60 12.12 10.08 5.19
CA SER A 60 11.21 10.83 4.33
C SER A 60 10.04 9.95 3.95
N THR A 61 8.85 10.31 4.42
CA THR A 61 7.60 9.60 4.11
C THR A 61 6.74 10.47 3.20
N HIS A 62 6.14 9.83 2.20
CA HIS A 62 5.37 10.45 1.14
C HIS A 62 3.98 9.86 1.14
N GLY A 63 2.96 10.67 1.41
CA GLY A 63 1.56 10.24 1.33
C GLY A 63 1.11 10.09 -0.12
N ARG A 64 -0.17 9.75 -0.32
CA ARG A 64 -0.79 9.69 -1.66
C ARG A 64 -0.66 10.99 -2.47
N ASN A 65 -0.60 12.14 -1.81
CA ASN A 65 -0.40 13.43 -2.48
C ASN A 65 0.97 13.54 -3.18
N ASP A 66 1.96 12.76 -2.72
CA ASP A 66 3.31 12.68 -3.29
C ASP A 66 3.51 11.38 -4.09
N MET A 67 2.45 10.80 -4.66
CA MET A 67 2.53 9.55 -5.43
C MET A 67 3.59 9.57 -6.54
N LYS A 68 3.91 10.73 -7.11
CA LYS A 68 5.00 10.88 -8.11
C LYS A 68 6.37 10.39 -7.62
N LYS A 69 6.59 10.38 -6.29
CA LYS A 69 7.82 9.87 -5.65
C LYS A 69 7.75 8.37 -5.36
N TRP A 70 6.57 7.78 -5.48
CA TRP A 70 6.39 6.35 -5.27
C TRP A 70 6.97 5.62 -6.49
N PRO A 71 7.75 4.55 -6.28
CA PRO A 71 8.51 3.91 -7.35
C PRO A 71 7.64 3.25 -8.45
N VAL A 72 6.32 3.16 -8.27
CA VAL A 72 5.40 2.43 -9.16
C VAL A 72 4.72 3.34 -10.20
N VAL A 73 4.85 4.66 -10.10
CA VAL A 73 4.21 5.58 -11.06
C VAL A 73 4.91 5.62 -12.43
N LYS A 74 6.02 4.90 -12.63
CA LYS A 74 6.81 4.95 -13.86
C LYS A 74 6.54 3.85 -14.91
N LYS A 75 5.55 2.97 -14.75
CA LYS A 75 5.36 1.83 -15.67
C LYS A 75 3.94 1.68 -16.23
N VAL A 76 3.38 2.75 -16.78
CA VAL A 76 2.25 2.63 -17.72
C VAL A 76 2.51 3.37 -19.04
N GLU A 77 3.59 4.15 -19.17
CA GLU A 77 3.92 4.83 -20.44
C GLU A 77 4.78 4.01 -21.41
N ASP A 78 5.25 2.82 -21.03
CA ASP A 78 6.16 1.99 -21.86
C ASP A 78 5.47 0.79 -22.54
N PHE A 79 4.13 0.68 -22.47
CA PHE A 79 3.36 -0.41 -23.08
C PHE A 79 2.54 0.01 -24.31
N LEU A 80 2.80 1.19 -24.88
CA LEU A 80 2.14 1.73 -26.09
C LEU A 80 3.12 2.21 -27.18
N LEU A 81 4.28 1.54 -27.33
CA LEU A 81 5.17 1.72 -28.48
C LEU A 81 5.37 0.40 -29.24
#